data_AF-A0A1G4GYI4-F1
#
_entry.id   AF-A0A1G4GYI4-F1
#
_cell.length_a   1.000
_cell.length_b   1.000
_cell.length_c   1.000
_cell.angle_alpha   90.00
_cell.angle_beta   90.00
_cell.angle_gamma   90.00
#
_symmetry.space_group_name_H-M   'P 1'
#
loop_
_entity.id
_entity.type
_entity.pdbx_description
1 polymer ?
#
loop_
_entity_poly.entity_id
_entity_poly.type
_entity_poly.pdbx_seq_one_letter_code
_entity_poly.pdbx_strand_id
1 'polypeptide(L)'
;MKIHILFFFLCKNLLAYVLKQGMSGEGILNRSSFKTVLHNRSNSLLAHTNKNFRKLGRDRAQRRALLRALTTSLLRHGKIVTTEAKAKEARRKVDRIITFAKKHDDNRQYAYRLIANYVYDRELALNIVKQAPVRYKERNGGYTRIKLLPKSRKGDAARMATLELV
;
A
#
# COMPACT_ATOMS: atom_id res chain seq x y z
N MET A 1 -9.87 -53.35 -15.69
CA MET A 1 -10.60 -52.05 -15.59
C MET A 1 -11.66 -52.06 -14.47
N LYS A 2 -11.31 -52.41 -13.21
CA LYS A 2 -12.26 -52.45 -12.07
C LYS A 2 -11.71 -51.85 -10.76
N ILE A 3 -10.63 -51.07 -10.81
CA ILE A 3 -10.00 -50.46 -9.62
C ILE A 3 -10.35 -48.96 -9.48
N HIS A 4 -10.63 -48.25 -10.58
CA HIS A 4 -11.01 -46.82 -10.53
C HIS A 4 -12.42 -46.55 -10.00
N ILE A 5 -13.36 -47.49 -10.13
CA ILE A 5 -14.75 -47.31 -9.67
C ILE A 5 -14.86 -47.42 -8.14
N LEU A 6 -14.02 -48.26 -7.51
CA LEU A 6 -14.01 -48.42 -6.05
C LEU A 6 -13.41 -47.19 -5.33
N PHE A 7 -12.41 -46.54 -5.92
CA PHE A 7 -11.79 -45.32 -5.37
C PHE A 7 -12.75 -44.13 -5.38
N PHE A 8 -13.59 -44.02 -6.42
CA PHE A 8 -14.61 -42.96 -6.52
C PHE A 8 -15.76 -43.16 -5.53
N PHE A 9 -16.08 -44.41 -5.17
CA PHE A 9 -17.10 -44.74 -4.18
C PHE A 9 -16.60 -44.57 -2.73
N LEU A 10 -15.34 -44.90 -2.45
CA LEU A 10 -14.73 -44.69 -1.13
C LEU A 10 -14.58 -43.20 -0.79
N CYS A 11 -14.21 -42.35 -1.76
CA CYS A 11 -14.08 -40.90 -1.53
C CYS A 11 -15.41 -40.21 -1.26
N LYS A 12 -16.52 -40.63 -1.88
CA LYS A 12 -17.85 -40.04 -1.61
C LYS A 12 -18.35 -40.34 -0.19
N ASN A 13 -18.10 -41.55 0.33
CA ASN A 13 -18.52 -41.91 1.67
C ASN A 13 -17.61 -41.33 2.78
N LEU A 14 -16.32 -41.16 2.51
CA LEU A 14 -15.40 -40.53 3.47
C LEU A 14 -15.69 -39.02 3.63
N LEU A 15 -16.06 -38.33 2.55
CA LEU A 15 -16.45 -36.92 2.58
C LEU A 15 -17.78 -36.70 3.31
N ALA A 16 -18.72 -37.64 3.20
CA ALA A 16 -19.99 -37.61 3.92
C ALA A 16 -19.81 -37.88 5.43
N TYR A 17 -18.83 -38.70 5.82
CA TYR A 17 -18.53 -39.00 7.22
C TYR A 17 -17.88 -37.80 7.94
N VAL A 18 -16.97 -37.09 7.28
CA VAL A 18 -16.33 -35.86 7.82
C VAL A 18 -17.33 -34.71 7.96
N LEU A 19 -18.36 -34.64 7.11
CA LEU A 19 -19.41 -33.62 7.20
C LEU A 19 -20.48 -33.89 8.28
N LYS A 20 -20.53 -35.10 8.87
CA LYS A 20 -21.59 -35.51 9.81
C LYS A 20 -21.17 -35.49 11.28
N GLN A 21 -19.91 -35.22 11.59
CA GLN A 21 -19.43 -35.00 12.96
C GLN A 21 -19.33 -33.50 13.22
N GLY A 22 -20.16 -33.02 14.14
CA GLY A 22 -20.48 -31.60 14.32
C GLY A 22 -19.29 -30.66 14.49
N MET A 23 -19.28 -29.61 13.66
CA MET A 23 -18.89 -28.28 14.10
C MET A 23 -20.18 -27.47 14.28
N SER A 24 -20.71 -27.52 15.50
CA SER A 24 -21.67 -26.55 16.00
C SER A 24 -21.00 -25.17 16.04
N GLY A 25 -21.50 -24.24 15.24
CA GLY A 25 -21.04 -22.85 15.24
C GLY A 25 -21.38 -22.16 13.93
N GLU A 26 -22.48 -21.42 13.94
CA GLU A 26 -22.94 -20.64 12.81
C GLU A 26 -21.85 -19.74 12.25
N GLY A 27 -21.63 -19.86 10.94
CA GLY A 27 -20.68 -19.05 10.21
C GLY A 27 -20.70 -19.43 8.75
N ILE A 28 -21.91 -19.59 8.18
CA ILE A 28 -22.06 -19.72 6.73
C ILE A 28 -21.45 -18.46 6.13
N LEU A 29 -20.23 -18.59 5.61
CA LEU A 29 -19.59 -17.61 4.75
C LEU A 29 -20.57 -17.32 3.62
N ASN A 30 -21.31 -16.23 3.76
CA ASN A 30 -22.29 -15.77 2.80
C ASN A 30 -21.61 -15.73 1.42
N ARG A 31 -22.26 -16.18 0.35
CA ARG A 31 -21.70 -16.12 -1.01
C ARG A 31 -21.38 -14.66 -1.41
N SER A 32 -22.00 -13.68 -0.73
CA SER A 32 -21.64 -12.26 -0.78
C SER A 32 -20.26 -11.94 -0.16
N SER A 33 -19.78 -12.69 0.84
CA SER A 33 -18.43 -12.59 1.40
C SER A 33 -17.33 -13.01 0.44
N PHE A 34 -17.61 -13.89 -0.54
CA PHE A 34 -16.61 -14.20 -1.57
C PHE A 34 -16.43 -13.04 -2.59
N LYS A 35 -17.47 -12.23 -2.82
CA LYS A 35 -17.36 -11.02 -3.66
C LYS A 35 -16.58 -9.90 -2.98
N THR A 36 -16.60 -9.79 -1.65
CA THR A 36 -15.85 -8.77 -0.90
C THR A 36 -14.35 -9.08 -0.85
N VAL A 37 -13.95 -10.37 -0.85
CA VAL A 37 -12.54 -10.78 -0.90
C VAL A 37 -11.87 -10.36 -2.22
N LEU A 38 -12.60 -10.39 -3.35
CA LEU A 38 -12.06 -10.09 -4.68
C LEU A 38 -12.13 -8.61 -5.09
N HIS A 39 -12.81 -7.74 -4.34
CA HIS A 39 -13.04 -6.34 -4.74
C HIS A 39 -12.26 -5.27 -3.96
N ASN A 40 -11.40 -5.64 -3.03
CA ASN A 40 -10.51 -4.67 -2.35
C ASN A 40 -9.27 -4.30 -3.21
N ARG A 41 -9.47 -3.88 -4.47
CA ARG A 41 -8.43 -3.21 -5.30
C ARG A 41 -8.14 -1.77 -4.86
N SER A 42 -8.67 -1.32 -3.73
CA SER A 42 -8.48 0.01 -3.17
C SER A 42 -7.09 0.24 -2.56
N ASN A 43 -6.34 -0.83 -2.26
CA ASN A 43 -5.13 -0.76 -1.44
C ASN A 43 -3.82 -1.01 -2.18
N SER A 44 -3.73 -0.71 -3.48
CA SER A 44 -2.41 -0.73 -4.14
C SER A 44 -1.63 0.54 -3.80
N LEU A 45 -0.42 0.38 -3.26
CA LEU A 45 0.60 1.44 -3.19
C LEU A 45 0.79 2.13 -4.56
N LEU A 46 0.53 1.36 -5.63
CA LEU A 46 0.67 1.70 -7.04
C LEU A 46 -0.57 2.31 -7.70
N ALA A 47 -1.75 2.35 -7.07
CA ALA A 47 -2.94 2.88 -7.72
C ALA A 47 -2.75 4.35 -8.10
N HIS A 48 -2.88 4.62 -9.41
CA HIS A 48 -2.89 5.94 -10.04
C HIS A 48 -4.25 6.27 -10.64
N THR A 49 -5.28 5.45 -10.40
CA THR A 49 -6.57 5.49 -11.11
C THR A 49 -7.69 6.20 -10.34
N ASN A 50 -7.45 6.71 -9.14
CA ASN A 50 -8.49 7.45 -8.41
C ASN A 50 -8.81 8.78 -9.11
N LYS A 51 -10.08 9.10 -9.32
CA LYS A 51 -10.57 10.34 -9.96
C LYS A 51 -10.00 11.65 -9.34
N ASN A 52 -9.38 11.60 -8.17
CA ASN A 52 -8.98 12.76 -7.34
C ASN A 52 -7.46 13.07 -7.31
N PHE A 53 -6.64 12.60 -8.27
CA PHE A 53 -5.22 12.98 -8.38
C PHE A 53 -5.01 14.18 -9.29
N ARG A 54 -4.02 15.04 -8.97
CA ARG A 54 -3.57 16.09 -9.91
C ARG A 54 -2.75 15.48 -11.05
N LYS A 55 -3.03 15.91 -12.28
CA LYS A 55 -2.30 15.42 -13.47
C LYS A 55 -0.86 15.95 -13.56
N LEU A 56 -0.53 17.05 -12.86
CA LEU A 56 0.80 17.69 -12.83
C LEU A 56 1.37 18.03 -14.22
N GLY A 57 0.50 18.21 -15.22
CA GLY A 57 0.87 18.47 -16.62
C GLY A 57 1.73 17.37 -17.25
N ARG A 58 1.60 16.11 -16.79
CA ARG A 58 2.42 14.98 -17.26
C ARG A 58 1.56 13.79 -17.63
N ASP A 59 2.07 13.00 -18.59
CA ASP A 59 1.53 11.68 -18.89
C ASP A 59 1.58 10.76 -17.65
N ARG A 60 0.74 9.72 -17.64
CA ARG A 60 0.66 8.72 -16.58
C ARG A 60 2.01 8.10 -16.23
N ALA A 61 2.82 7.71 -17.22
CA ALA A 61 4.11 7.07 -16.97
C ALA A 61 5.10 8.03 -16.31
N GLN A 62 5.25 9.22 -16.89
CA GLN A 62 6.12 10.28 -16.37
C GLN A 62 5.70 10.74 -14.98
N ARG A 63 4.39 10.89 -14.73
CA ARG A 63 3.87 11.25 -13.40
C ARG A 63 4.18 10.17 -12.36
N ARG A 64 4.03 8.88 -12.72
CA ARG A 64 4.38 7.78 -11.82
C ARG A 64 5.87 7.81 -11.45
N ALA A 65 6.74 8.00 -12.43
CA ALA A 65 8.18 8.12 -12.21
C ALA A 65 8.54 9.33 -11.31
N LEU A 66 7.93 10.49 -11.56
CA LEU A 66 8.12 11.70 -10.75
C LEU A 66 7.70 11.48 -9.29
N LEU A 67 6.51 10.93 -9.05
CA LEU A 67 6.03 10.69 -7.69
C LEU A 67 6.90 9.65 -6.97
N ARG A 68 7.30 8.59 -7.69
CA ARG A 68 8.23 7.58 -7.17
C ARG A 68 9.55 8.20 -6.74
N ALA A 69 10.12 9.10 -7.55
CA ALA A 69 11.34 9.82 -7.22
C ALA A 69 11.16 10.70 -5.99
N LEU A 70 10.14 11.56 -5.95
CA LEU A 70 9.89 12.44 -4.81
C LEU A 70 9.66 11.67 -3.50
N THR A 71 8.87 10.60 -3.56
CA THR A 71 8.63 9.74 -2.39
C THR A 71 9.92 9.06 -1.91
N THR A 72 10.73 8.54 -2.83
CA THR A 72 12.03 7.93 -2.49
C THR A 72 12.96 8.96 -1.85
N SER A 73 13.08 10.16 -2.45
CA SER A 73 13.91 11.24 -1.90
C SER A 73 13.45 11.69 -0.52
N LEU A 74 12.14 11.82 -0.29
CA LEU A 74 11.63 12.18 1.04
C LEU A 74 11.94 11.11 2.07
N LEU A 75 11.73 9.83 1.75
CA LEU A 75 11.98 8.74 2.67
C LEU A 75 13.48 8.60 2.99
N ARG A 76 14.34 8.88 2.02
CA ARG A 76 15.80 8.86 2.19
C ARG A 76 16.32 10.01 3.05
N HIS A 77 15.89 11.24 2.76
CA HIS A 77 16.46 12.45 3.37
C HIS A 77 15.63 12.99 4.54
N GLY A 78 14.41 12.48 4.75
CA GLY A 78 13.45 12.97 5.75
C GLY A 78 12.79 14.31 5.41
N LYS A 79 13.40 15.13 4.57
CA LYS A 79 12.91 16.47 4.18
C LYS A 79 13.28 16.78 2.74
N ILE A 80 12.32 17.31 1.97
CA ILE A 80 12.55 17.80 0.60
C ILE A 80 11.83 19.12 0.35
N VAL A 81 12.32 19.89 -0.60
CA VAL A 81 11.71 21.14 -1.06
C VAL A 81 11.20 20.93 -2.49
N THR A 82 9.93 21.20 -2.74
CA THR A 82 9.31 21.06 -4.06
C THR A 82 8.18 22.05 -4.25
N THR A 83 7.51 22.03 -5.40
CA THR A 83 6.31 22.85 -5.62
C THR A 83 5.15 22.34 -4.78
N GLU A 84 4.28 23.22 -4.28
CA GLU A 84 3.12 22.86 -3.45
C GLU A 84 2.28 21.73 -4.06
N ALA A 85 2.03 21.80 -5.38
CA ALA A 85 1.24 20.80 -6.08
C ALA A 85 1.86 19.40 -6.03
N LYS A 86 3.18 19.30 -6.25
CA LYS A 86 3.93 18.04 -6.17
C LYS A 86 4.02 17.53 -4.72
N ALA A 87 4.23 18.42 -3.75
CA ALA A 87 4.30 18.05 -2.34
C ALA A 87 2.99 17.40 -1.86
N LYS A 88 1.83 17.96 -2.24
CA LYS A 88 0.51 17.42 -1.87
C LYS A 88 0.27 16.01 -2.43
N GLU A 89 0.72 15.72 -3.65
CA GLU A 89 0.59 14.37 -4.22
C GLU A 89 1.62 13.39 -3.65
N ALA A 90 2.86 13.83 -3.42
CA ALA A 90 3.90 13.01 -2.80
C ALA A 90 3.53 12.60 -1.37
N ARG A 91 2.96 13.53 -0.58
CA ARG A 91 2.40 13.27 0.76
C ARG A 91 1.45 12.08 0.77
N ARG A 92 0.49 12.03 -0.15
CA ARG A 92 -0.50 10.93 -0.23
C ARG A 92 0.16 9.56 -0.44
N LYS A 93 1.25 9.51 -1.21
CA LYS A 93 2.00 8.27 -1.46
C LYS A 93 2.83 7.85 -0.27
N VAL A 94 3.52 8.80 0.36
CA VAL A 94 4.34 8.55 1.56
C VAL A 94 3.46 8.07 2.71
N ASP A 95 2.36 8.78 2.99
CA ASP A 95 1.45 8.43 4.07
C ASP A 95 0.91 7.01 3.89
N ARG A 96 0.58 6.63 2.64
CA ARG A 96 0.11 5.27 2.32
C ARG A 96 1.21 4.21 2.54
N ILE A 97 2.46 4.49 2.16
CA ILE A 97 3.58 3.57 2.38
C ILE A 97 3.79 3.34 3.88
N ILE A 98 3.78 4.41 4.68
CA ILE A 98 3.96 4.31 6.14
C ILE A 98 2.80 3.55 6.78
N THR A 99 1.55 3.88 6.42
CA THR A 99 0.37 3.12 6.90
C THR A 99 0.48 1.64 6.51
N PHE A 100 0.94 1.34 5.31
CA PHE A 100 1.08 -0.03 4.84
C PHE A 100 2.16 -0.79 5.63
N ALA A 101 3.31 -0.16 5.88
CA ALA A 101 4.37 -0.73 6.72
C ALA A 101 3.85 -1.00 8.15
N LYS A 102 3.13 -0.04 8.75
CA LYS A 102 2.52 -0.21 10.08
C LYS A 102 1.50 -1.34 10.13
N LYS A 103 0.61 -1.42 9.13
CA LYS A 103 -0.47 -2.41 9.10
C LYS A 103 0.05 -3.84 9.01
N HIS A 104 1.20 -4.03 8.37
CA HIS A 104 1.79 -5.33 8.11
C HIS A 104 3.04 -5.58 8.96
N ASP A 105 3.07 -5.09 10.21
CA ASP A 105 4.19 -5.33 11.12
C ASP A 105 4.35 -6.84 11.45
N ASP A 106 3.24 -7.58 11.50
CA ASP A 106 3.27 -9.05 11.68
C ASP A 106 3.84 -9.79 10.46
N ASN A 107 3.72 -9.21 9.26
CA ASN A 107 4.21 -9.80 8.01
C ASN A 107 5.09 -8.81 7.25
N ARG A 108 6.27 -8.55 7.83
CA ARG A 108 7.27 -7.61 7.30
C ARG A 108 7.75 -7.98 5.90
N GLN A 109 7.86 -9.27 5.59
CA GLN A 109 8.34 -9.74 4.29
C GLN A 109 7.36 -9.38 3.16
N TYR A 110 6.05 -9.56 3.40
CA TYR A 110 5.02 -9.12 2.46
C TYR A 110 5.05 -7.61 2.24
N ALA A 111 5.17 -6.85 3.35
CA ALA A 111 5.26 -5.39 3.30
C ALA A 111 6.47 -4.93 2.45
N TYR A 112 7.63 -5.52 2.74
CA TYR A 112 8.90 -5.23 2.06
C TYR A 112 8.79 -5.44 0.55
N ARG A 113 8.27 -6.58 0.09
CA ARG A 113 8.16 -6.87 -1.36
C ARG A 113 7.38 -5.80 -2.11
N LEU A 114 6.27 -5.34 -1.55
CA LEU A 114 5.41 -4.33 -2.19
C LEU A 114 6.02 -2.93 -2.14
N ILE A 115 6.68 -2.57 -1.04
CA ILE A 115 7.36 -1.28 -0.90
C ILE A 115 8.60 -1.24 -1.80
N ALA A 116 9.40 -2.31 -1.85
CA ALA A 116 10.58 -2.43 -2.71
C ALA A 116 10.24 -2.38 -4.21
N ASN A 117 9.05 -2.86 -4.61
CA ASN A 117 8.56 -2.70 -5.98
C ASN A 117 8.28 -1.22 -6.34
N TYR A 118 7.98 -0.38 -5.35
CA TYR A 118 7.69 1.04 -5.56
C TYR A 118 8.90 1.93 -5.32
N VAL A 119 9.69 1.74 -4.27
CA VAL A 119 10.85 2.60 -3.96
C VAL A 119 12.03 2.20 -4.84
N TYR A 120 12.93 3.12 -5.20
CA TYR A 120 14.10 2.75 -6.02
C TYR A 120 15.15 1.94 -5.26
N ASP A 121 15.27 2.19 -3.96
CA ASP A 121 16.28 1.63 -3.09
C ASP A 121 15.71 0.52 -2.21
N ARG A 122 16.34 -0.67 -2.25
CA ARG A 122 15.93 -1.85 -1.50
C ARG A 122 16.28 -1.74 -0.02
N GLU A 123 17.44 -1.18 0.32
CA GLU A 123 17.86 -1.00 1.71
C GLU A 123 16.95 -0.01 2.41
N LEU A 124 16.61 1.08 1.72
CA LEU A 124 15.63 2.04 2.21
C LEU A 124 14.26 1.39 2.47
N ALA A 125 13.79 0.53 1.57
CA ALA A 125 12.54 -0.20 1.76
C ALA A 125 12.57 -1.09 3.02
N LEU A 126 13.68 -1.79 3.25
CA LEU A 126 13.89 -2.61 4.44
C LEU A 126 13.86 -1.75 5.72
N ASN A 127 14.56 -0.61 5.70
CA ASN A 127 14.62 0.31 6.83
C ASN A 127 13.23 0.88 7.17
N ILE A 128 12.43 1.23 6.17
CA ILE A 128 11.05 1.69 6.37
C ILE A 128 10.22 0.64 7.07
N VAL A 129 10.26 -0.61 6.62
CA VAL A 129 9.46 -1.69 7.23
C VAL A 129 9.86 -1.95 8.69
N LYS A 130 11.15 -1.84 9.01
CA LYS A 130 11.65 -2.01 10.37
C LYS A 130 11.33 -0.82 11.28
N GLN A 131 11.52 0.41 10.80
CA GLN A 131 11.49 1.61 11.64
C GLN A 131 10.11 2.26 11.73
N ALA A 132 9.29 2.19 10.66
CA ALA A 132 8.02 2.90 10.62
C ALA A 132 7.00 2.47 11.71
N PRO A 133 6.84 1.16 12.01
CA PRO A 133 5.94 0.71 13.08
C PRO A 133 6.35 1.24 14.46
N VAL A 134 7.66 1.29 14.73
CA VAL A 134 8.22 1.78 15.99
C VAL A 134 8.06 3.30 16.09
N ARG A 135 8.52 4.05 15.07
CA ARG A 135 8.53 5.51 15.07
C ARG A 135 7.13 6.13 15.10
N TYR A 136 6.16 5.49 14.46
CA TYR A 136 4.81 6.04 14.29
C TYR A 136 3.74 5.27 15.05
N LYS A 137 4.09 4.46 16.05
CA LYS A 137 3.17 3.58 16.79
C LYS A 137 1.89 4.30 17.22
N GLU A 138 2.03 5.44 17.90
CA GLU A 138 0.95 6.22 18.50
C GLU A 138 0.14 7.06 17.48
N ARG A 139 0.66 7.26 16.26
CA ARG A 139 0.04 8.14 15.26
C ARG A 139 -0.82 7.34 14.28
N ASN A 140 -2.11 7.67 14.19
CA ASN A 140 -3.03 7.03 13.24
C ASN A 140 -2.86 7.51 11.79
N GLY A 141 -2.24 8.68 11.57
CA GLY A 141 -2.02 9.25 10.25
C GLY A 141 -1.25 10.57 10.29
N GLY A 142 -1.13 11.22 9.14
CA GLY A 142 -0.46 12.52 9.04
C GLY A 142 1.05 12.44 9.33
N TYR A 143 1.72 11.44 8.76
CA TYR A 143 3.16 11.20 8.97
C TYR A 143 4.05 12.23 8.27
N THR A 144 3.46 13.02 7.36
CA THR A 144 4.13 14.09 6.64
C THR A 144 3.52 15.45 6.95
N ARG A 145 4.37 16.46 7.03
CA ARG A 145 4.00 17.86 7.18
C ARG A 145 4.41 18.64 5.92
N ILE A 146 3.53 19.53 5.47
CA ILE A 146 3.80 20.45 4.36
C ILE A 146 3.85 21.87 4.93
N LYS A 147 4.95 22.57 4.71
CA LYS A 147 5.13 23.99 5.06
C LYS A 147 5.33 24.79 3.79
N LEU A 148 4.50 25.81 3.59
CA LEU A 148 4.68 26.74 2.47
C LEU A 148 5.94 27.57 2.69
N LEU A 149 6.71 27.77 1.64
CA LEU A 149 7.82 28.70 1.67
C LEU A 149 7.32 30.12 1.40
N PRO A 150 7.93 31.14 2.03
CA PRO A 150 7.52 32.53 1.85
C PRO A 150 7.83 33.04 0.44
N LYS A 151 8.90 32.54 -0.17
CA LYS A 151 9.32 32.93 -1.52
C LYS A 151 8.83 31.92 -2.55
N SER A 152 8.16 32.42 -3.58
CA SER A 152 7.91 31.67 -4.81
C SER A 152 9.21 31.45 -5.57
N ARG A 153 9.21 30.43 -6.44
CA ARG A 153 10.35 30.17 -7.32
C ARG A 153 10.57 31.36 -8.27
N LYS A 154 11.84 31.74 -8.45
CA LYS A 154 12.23 32.79 -9.38
C LYS A 154 12.04 32.32 -10.82
N GLY A 155 11.42 33.13 -11.67
CA GLY A 155 11.18 32.84 -13.08
C GLY A 155 9.74 32.44 -13.40
N ASP A 156 9.25 31.35 -12.80
CA ASP A 156 7.90 30.81 -13.06
C ASP A 156 6.86 31.14 -11.96
N ALA A 157 7.27 31.91 -10.95
CA ALA A 157 6.46 32.29 -9.78
C ALA A 157 5.76 31.10 -9.08
N ALA A 158 6.27 29.87 -9.24
CA ALA A 158 5.62 28.69 -8.71
C ALA A 158 5.69 28.66 -7.17
N ARG A 159 4.56 28.38 -6.51
CA ARG A 159 4.50 28.23 -5.05
C ARG A 159 5.33 27.04 -4.59
N MET A 160 6.31 27.31 -3.74
CA MET A 160 7.21 26.31 -3.18
C MET A 160 6.76 25.88 -1.78
N ALA A 161 7.04 24.62 -1.44
CA ALA A 161 6.73 24.03 -0.15
C ALA A 161 7.79 23.02 0.26
N THR A 162 8.05 22.98 1.56
CA THR A 162 8.86 21.96 2.22
C THR A 162 7.95 20.82 2.64
N LEU A 163 8.31 19.59 2.28
CA LEU A 163 7.68 18.35 2.72
C LEU A 163 8.63 17.65 3.68
N GLU A 164 8.20 17.40 4.91
CA GLU A 164 9.02 16.78 5.97
C GLU A 164 8.29 15.60 6.62
N LEU A 165 9.04 14.57 7.00
CA LEU A 165 8.57 13.51 7.88
C LEU A 165 8.46 14.04 9.31
N VAL A 166 7.41 13.64 10.03
CA VAL A 166 7.24 13.95 11.46
C VAL A 166 8.06 12.98 12.31
#